data_AF-A0A4V2MKU6-F1
#
_entry.id   AF-A0A4V2MKU6-F1
#
_cell.length_a   1.000
_cell.length_b   1.000
_cell.length_c   1.000
_cell.angle_alpha   90.00
_cell.angle_beta   90.00
_cell.angle_gamma   90.00
#
_symmetry.space_group_name_H-M   'P 1'
#
loop_
_entity.id
_entity.type
_entity.pdbx_description
1 polymer ?
#
loop_
_entity_poly.entity_id
_entity_poly.type
_entity_poly.pdbx_seq_one_letter_code
_entity_poly.pdbx_strand_id
1 'polypeptide(L)'
;MSIIDYSLLPDTELVIRLKEGDHDAYSEIYQRFFGLLYAFIYKRLKDKEESKDILQKLFSDLWLKRETLDFPVLSSYLYRAVRIKMIALMVHKDAEESYIQSFNSFMEDDTIITDHLIRERELTTMIEKEVDLLPDSVRKVFLRSKQTIKQI
;
A
#
# COMPACT_ATOMS: atom_id res chain seq x y z
N MET A 1 5.14 13.84 26.77
CA MET A 1 5.39 13.47 25.36
C MET A 1 4.13 12.75 24.88
N SER A 2 3.39 13.31 23.92
CA SER A 2 2.21 12.64 23.36
C SER A 2 2.69 11.41 22.59
N ILE A 3 2.21 10.22 22.94
CA ILE A 3 2.45 9.01 22.15
C ILE A 3 1.59 9.17 20.90
N ILE A 4 2.21 9.47 19.77
CA ILE A 4 1.50 9.57 18.49
C ILE A 4 1.18 8.14 18.05
N ASP A 5 -0.10 7.84 17.87
CA ASP A 5 -0.54 6.56 17.31
C ASP A 5 -0.60 6.69 15.78
N TYR A 6 0.45 6.22 15.12
CA TYR A 6 0.59 6.27 13.66
C TYR A 6 -0.51 5.47 12.94
N SER A 7 -1.09 4.46 13.59
CA SER A 7 -2.14 3.62 12.99
C SER A 7 -3.45 4.36 12.75
N LEU A 8 -3.66 5.50 13.40
CA LEU A 8 -4.83 6.36 13.23
C LEU A 8 -4.60 7.53 12.27
N LEU A 9 -3.35 7.74 11.81
CA LEU A 9 -3.04 8.84 10.92
C LEU A 9 -3.56 8.56 9.50
N PRO A 10 -4.15 9.55 8.83
CA PRO A 10 -4.50 9.42 7.42
C PRO A 10 -3.22 9.30 6.58
N ASP A 11 -3.33 8.64 5.42
CA ASP A 11 -2.19 8.44 4.53
C ASP A 11 -1.49 9.76 4.14
N THR A 12 -2.24 10.87 4.03
CA THR A 12 -1.66 12.19 3.75
C THR A 12 -0.70 12.66 4.84
N GLU A 13 -1.04 12.43 6.11
CA GLU A 13 -0.20 12.81 7.25
C GLU A 13 1.02 11.90 7.37
N LEU A 14 0.85 10.60 7.13
CA LEU A 14 1.97 9.65 7.08
C LEU A 14 2.99 10.04 6.00
N VAL A 15 2.53 10.56 4.86
CA VAL A 15 3.40 11.02 3.77
C VAL A 15 4.15 12.29 4.14
N ILE A 16 3.50 13.24 4.80
CA ILE A 16 4.17 14.46 5.29
C ILE A 16 5.29 14.08 6.26
N ARG A 17 4.99 13.22 7.24
CA ARG A 17 5.98 12.75 8.22
C ARG A 17 7.09 11.93 7.61
N LEU A 18 6.75 11.05 6.65
CA LEU A 18 7.74 10.29 5.89
C LEU A 18 8.74 11.24 5.19
N LYS A 19 8.27 12.35 4.61
CA LYS A 19 9.15 13.36 3.97
C LYS A 19 10.08 14.04 4.96
N GLU A 20 9.64 14.22 6.20
CA GLU A 20 10.45 14.76 7.30
C GLU A 20 11.47 13.74 7.85
N GLY A 21 11.46 12.49 7.36
CA GLY A 21 12.36 11.43 7.82
C GLY A 21 11.86 10.68 9.05
N ASP A 22 10.56 10.73 9.33
CA ASP A 22 9.93 10.00 10.42
C ASP A 22 9.91 8.48 10.13
N HIS A 23 10.71 7.74 10.90
CA HIS A 23 10.82 6.28 10.78
C HIS A 23 9.56 5.53 11.20
N ASP A 24 8.78 6.09 12.13
CA ASP A 24 7.55 5.44 12.60
C ASP A 24 6.45 5.58 11.53
N ALA A 25 6.39 6.72 10.84
CA ALA A 25 5.52 6.89 9.68
C ALA A 25 5.85 5.91 8.55
N TYR A 26 7.14 5.70 8.27
CA TYR A 26 7.58 4.69 7.31
C TYR A 26 7.18 3.27 7.74
N SER A 27 7.37 2.94 9.01
CA SER A 27 7.01 1.64 9.59
C SER A 27 5.52 1.36 9.46
N GLU A 28 4.68 2.37 9.73
CA GLU A 28 3.23 2.26 9.58
C GLU A 28 2.83 2.06 8.11
N ILE A 29 3.42 2.82 7.17
CA ILE A 29 3.17 2.63 5.73
C ILE A 29 3.56 1.21 5.31
N TYR A 30 4.72 0.72 5.76
CA TYR A 30 5.14 -0.65 5.50
C TYR A 30 4.09 -1.65 6.01
N GLN A 31 3.67 -1.52 7.27
CA GLN A 31 2.69 -2.42 7.87
C GLN A 31 1.34 -2.42 7.16
N ARG A 32 0.84 -1.24 6.74
CA ARG A 32 -0.45 -1.09 6.04
C ARG A 32 -0.46 -1.69 4.64
N PHE A 33 0.67 -1.67 3.95
CA PHE A 33 0.72 -1.98 2.51
C PHE A 33 1.48 -3.26 2.20
N PHE A 34 2.36 -3.75 3.07
CA PHE A 34 3.18 -4.93 2.80
C PHE A 34 2.34 -6.14 2.41
N GLY A 35 1.34 -6.51 3.24
CA GLY A 35 0.51 -7.69 2.96
C GLY A 35 -0.31 -7.57 1.67
N LEU A 36 -0.86 -6.39 1.42
CA LEU A 36 -1.68 -6.13 0.22
C LEU A 36 -0.83 -6.17 -1.05
N LEU A 37 0.33 -5.50 -1.04
CA LEU A 37 1.23 -5.48 -2.18
C LEU A 37 1.90 -6.85 -2.37
N TYR A 38 2.21 -7.59 -1.31
CA TYR A 38 2.69 -8.96 -1.41
C TYR A 38 1.67 -9.86 -2.09
N ALA A 39 0.41 -9.85 -1.64
CA ALA A 39 -0.65 -10.64 -2.24
C ALA A 39 -0.85 -10.26 -3.72
N PHE A 40 -0.79 -8.96 -4.03
CA PHE A 40 -0.88 -8.44 -5.39
C PHE A 40 0.24 -8.96 -6.29
N ILE A 41 1.51 -8.85 -5.87
CA ILE A 41 2.67 -9.31 -6.64
C ILE A 41 2.66 -10.83 -6.77
N TYR A 42 2.45 -11.55 -5.67
CA TYR A 42 2.48 -13.00 -5.63
C TYR A 42 1.37 -13.63 -6.48
N LYS A 43 0.19 -13.01 -6.54
CA LYS A 43 -0.90 -13.48 -7.42
C LYS A 43 -0.43 -13.60 -8.87
N ARG A 44 0.47 -12.71 -9.31
CA ARG A 44 0.95 -12.61 -10.69
C ARG A 44 2.26 -13.35 -10.96
N LEU A 45 3.25 -13.19 -10.09
CA LEU A 45 4.56 -13.82 -10.28
C LEU A 45 4.59 -15.28 -9.86
N LYS A 46 3.72 -15.68 -8.91
CA LYS A 46 3.70 -17.02 -8.29
C LYS A 46 5.04 -17.46 -7.66
N ASP A 47 5.99 -16.53 -7.55
CA ASP A 47 7.32 -16.73 -6.99
C ASP A 47 7.44 -15.91 -5.70
N LYS A 48 7.78 -16.58 -4.60
CA LYS A 48 7.86 -15.95 -3.27
C LYS A 48 9.09 -15.04 -3.14
N GLU A 49 10.21 -15.43 -3.70
CA GLU A 49 11.47 -14.71 -3.55
C GLU A 49 11.47 -13.45 -4.41
N GLU A 50 11.01 -13.55 -5.66
CA GLU A 50 10.80 -12.39 -6.54
C GLU A 50 9.78 -11.41 -5.96
N SER A 51 8.70 -11.93 -5.36
CA SER A 51 7.70 -11.07 -4.72
C SER A 51 8.29 -10.27 -3.56
N LYS A 52 9.14 -10.90 -2.73
CA LYS A 52 9.81 -10.23 -1.62
C LYS A 52 10.85 -9.22 -2.11
N ASP A 53 11.63 -9.56 -3.13
CA ASP A 53 12.66 -8.69 -3.69
C ASP A 53 12.05 -7.40 -4.27
N ILE A 54 10.93 -7.52 -5.00
CA ILE A 54 10.18 -6.35 -5.50
C ILE A 54 9.72 -5.45 -4.35
N LEU A 55 9.14 -6.03 -3.29
CA LEU A 55 8.71 -5.25 -2.12
C LEU A 55 9.88 -4.59 -1.41
N GLN A 56 10.98 -5.31 -1.22
CA GLN A 56 12.17 -4.76 -0.59
C GLN A 56 12.70 -3.57 -1.38
N LYS A 57 12.80 -3.71 -2.71
CA LYS A 57 13.20 -2.61 -3.60
C LYS A 57 12.21 -1.45 -3.57
N LEU A 58 10.91 -1.71 -3.52
CA LEU A 58 9.87 -0.68 -3.39
C LEU A 58 10.06 0.15 -2.12
N PHE A 59 10.08 -0.51 -0.96
CA PHE A 59 10.13 0.18 0.31
C PHE A 59 11.48 0.86 0.55
N SER A 60 12.58 0.26 0.05
CA SER A 60 13.90 0.91 0.05
C SER A 60 13.89 2.18 -0.81
N ASP A 61 13.33 2.12 -2.01
CA ASP A 61 13.21 3.29 -2.89
C ASP A 61 12.31 4.37 -2.28
N LEU A 62 11.21 3.97 -1.64
CA LEU A 62 10.30 4.87 -0.93
C LEU A 62 11.07 5.66 0.14
N TRP A 63 11.86 4.97 0.97
CA TRP A 63 12.67 5.63 2.00
C TRP A 63 13.77 6.51 1.41
N LEU A 64 14.51 6.03 0.42
CA LEU A 64 15.63 6.77 -0.18
C LEU A 64 15.15 8.04 -0.90
N LYS A 65 13.99 7.98 -1.57
CA LYS A 65 13.47 9.09 -2.37
C LYS A 65 12.48 9.98 -1.60
N ARG A 66 12.15 9.64 -0.35
CA ARG A 66 11.08 10.23 0.47
C ARG A 66 10.94 11.75 0.32
N GLU A 67 12.04 12.49 0.37
CA GLU A 67 12.07 13.96 0.32
C GLU A 67 11.59 14.55 -1.02
N THR A 68 11.73 13.79 -2.11
CA THR A 68 11.43 14.23 -3.48
C THR A 68 10.14 13.64 -4.05
N LEU A 69 9.50 12.75 -3.31
CA LEU A 69 8.31 12.08 -3.80
C LEU A 69 7.12 13.02 -3.72
N ASP A 70 6.51 13.32 -4.85
CA ASP A 70 5.22 14.00 -4.91
C ASP A 70 4.18 13.02 -5.45
N PHE A 71 3.19 12.71 -4.62
CA PHE A 71 2.08 11.85 -5.03
C PHE A 71 0.78 12.27 -4.34
N PRO A 72 -0.32 12.44 -5.10
CA PRO A 72 -1.59 12.89 -4.55
C PRO A 72 -2.26 11.84 -3.66
N VAL A 73 -1.97 10.55 -3.88
CA VAL A 73 -2.52 9.43 -3.10
C VAL A 73 -1.43 8.34 -2.92
N LEU A 74 -1.13 8.00 -1.66
CA LEU A 74 -0.07 7.04 -1.29
C LEU A 74 -0.31 5.65 -1.88
N SER A 75 -1.52 5.12 -1.79
CA SER A 75 -1.87 3.82 -2.35
C SER A 75 -1.61 3.76 -3.85
N SER A 76 -2.12 4.73 -4.60
CA SER A 76 -1.93 4.83 -6.06
C SER A 76 -0.45 4.87 -6.44
N TYR A 77 0.37 5.61 -5.68
CA TYR A 77 1.82 5.62 -5.88
C TYR A 77 2.44 4.25 -5.67
N LEU A 78 2.14 3.58 -4.55
CA LEU A 78 2.74 2.29 -4.21
C LEU A 78 2.36 1.20 -5.22
N TYR A 79 1.08 1.11 -5.61
CA TYR A 79 0.64 0.16 -6.63
C TYR A 79 1.29 0.44 -7.99
N ARG A 80 1.39 1.71 -8.40
CA ARG A 80 2.07 2.09 -9.64
C ARG A 80 3.55 1.70 -9.61
N ALA A 81 4.25 2.00 -8.51
CA ALA A 81 5.67 1.70 -8.37
C ALA A 81 5.94 0.19 -8.38
N VAL A 82 5.11 -0.60 -7.68
CA VAL A 82 5.16 -2.07 -7.74
C VAL A 82 4.93 -2.58 -9.16
N ARG A 83 3.91 -2.06 -9.85
CA ARG A 83 3.60 -2.45 -11.22
C ARG A 83 4.78 -2.23 -12.17
N ILE A 84 5.41 -1.05 -12.09
CA ILE A 84 6.58 -0.74 -12.89
C ILE A 84 7.71 -1.75 -12.62
N LYS A 85 7.96 -2.10 -11.35
CA LYS A 85 8.98 -3.08 -10.98
C LYS A 85 8.66 -4.49 -11.49
N MET A 86 7.39 -4.92 -11.40
CA MET A 86 6.95 -6.20 -11.94
C MET A 86 7.11 -6.26 -13.46
N ILE A 87 6.71 -5.21 -14.18
CA ILE A 87 6.87 -5.13 -15.63
C ILE A 87 8.36 -5.15 -15.99
N ALA A 88 9.21 -4.40 -15.28
CA ALA A 88 10.65 -4.41 -15.53
C ALA A 88 11.27 -5.81 -15.32
N LEU A 89 10.84 -6.54 -14.28
CA LEU A 89 11.26 -7.91 -14.06
C LEU A 89 10.79 -8.85 -15.18
N MET A 90 9.51 -8.75 -15.58
CA MET A 90 8.95 -9.56 -16.67
C MET A 90 9.68 -9.29 -17.98
N VAL A 91 9.88 -8.02 -18.35
CA VAL A 91 10.63 -7.65 -19.56
C VAL A 91 12.06 -8.16 -19.50
N HIS A 92 12.72 -8.14 -18.34
CA HIS A 92 14.07 -8.70 -18.20
C HIS A 92 14.08 -10.22 -18.44
N LYS A 93 13.11 -10.95 -17.85
CA LYS A 93 12.96 -12.40 -18.07
C LYS A 93 12.55 -12.73 -19.50
N ASP A 94 11.68 -11.93 -20.10
CA ASP A 94 11.21 -12.08 -21.47
C ASP A 94 12.28 -11.67 -22.49
N ALA A 95 13.20 -10.76 -22.17
CA ALA A 95 14.38 -10.50 -22.99
C ALA A 95 15.33 -11.71 -23.01
N GLU A 96 15.25 -12.58 -21.99
CA GLU A 96 15.94 -13.87 -21.96
C GLU A 96 15.12 -15.00 -22.66
N GLU A 97 13.78 -14.90 -22.78
CA GLU A 97 12.93 -16.01 -23.27
C GLU A 97 11.92 -15.73 -24.42
N SER A 98 11.72 -14.51 -24.92
CA SER A 98 10.81 -14.13 -26.03
C SER A 98 9.34 -14.59 -25.90
N TYR A 99 8.41 -13.69 -25.51
CA TYR A 99 7.30 -13.20 -26.37
C TYR A 99 6.17 -12.41 -25.64
N ILE A 100 5.55 -11.52 -26.43
CA ILE A 100 4.69 -10.35 -26.14
C ILE A 100 3.23 -10.66 -25.73
N GLN A 101 2.79 -11.91 -25.64
CA GLN A 101 1.36 -12.23 -25.39
C GLN A 101 0.89 -12.04 -23.93
N SER A 102 1.78 -12.14 -22.95
CA SER A 102 1.45 -12.02 -21.51
C SER A 102 1.10 -10.59 -21.09
N PHE A 103 1.61 -9.58 -21.82
CA PHE A 103 1.52 -8.18 -21.44
C PHE A 103 0.09 -7.59 -21.53
N ASN A 104 -0.68 -7.98 -22.55
CA ASN A 104 -2.03 -7.45 -22.76
C ASN A 104 -3.05 -7.97 -21.74
N SER A 105 -3.01 -9.28 -21.42
CA SER A 105 -3.87 -9.85 -20.37
C SER A 105 -3.49 -9.35 -18.97
N PHE A 106 -2.20 -9.05 -18.75
CA PHE A 106 -1.73 -8.44 -17.51
C PHE A 106 -2.30 -7.03 -17.28
N MET A 107 -2.41 -6.21 -18.35
CA MET A 107 -2.88 -4.83 -18.24
C MET A 107 -4.37 -4.73 -17.88
N GLU A 108 -5.24 -5.57 -18.46
CA GLU A 108 -6.70 -5.51 -18.20
C GLU A 108 -7.09 -5.93 -16.79
N ASP A 109 -6.60 -7.09 -16.30
CA ASP A 109 -6.96 -7.63 -14.99
C ASP A 109 -6.45 -6.74 -13.83
N ASP A 110 -5.36 -5.99 -14.06
CA ASP A 110 -4.77 -5.10 -13.05
C ASP A 110 -5.47 -3.76 -12.87
N THR A 111 -6.06 -3.23 -13.94
CA THR A 111 -6.75 -1.94 -13.89
C THR A 111 -7.98 -2.07 -12.98
N ILE A 112 -8.66 -3.22 -13.06
CA ILE A 112 -9.82 -3.56 -12.23
C ILE A 112 -9.42 -3.74 -10.76
N ILE A 113 -8.30 -4.43 -10.47
CA ILE A 113 -7.83 -4.68 -9.10
C ILE A 113 -7.35 -3.39 -8.43
N THR A 114 -6.62 -2.54 -9.16
CA THR A 114 -6.11 -1.27 -8.63
C THR A 114 -7.27 -0.32 -8.30
N ASP A 115 -8.26 -0.20 -9.19
CA ASP A 115 -9.47 0.59 -8.93
C ASP A 115 -10.29 0.05 -7.75
N HIS A 116 -10.40 -1.28 -7.61
CA HIS A 116 -11.13 -1.88 -6.50
C HIS A 116 -10.45 -1.61 -5.15
N LEU A 117 -9.12 -1.75 -5.07
CA LEU A 117 -8.35 -1.55 -3.84
C LEU A 117 -8.25 -0.07 -3.46
N ILE A 118 -8.15 0.83 -4.45
CA ILE A 118 -8.24 2.27 -4.21
C ILE A 118 -9.63 2.61 -3.66
N ARG A 119 -10.69 2.09 -4.27
CA ARG A 119 -12.07 2.31 -3.82
C ARG A 119 -12.32 1.76 -2.41
N GLU A 120 -11.80 0.58 -2.09
CA GLU A 120 -11.92 -0.01 -0.75
C GLU A 120 -11.21 0.86 0.31
N ARG A 121 -10.02 1.37 -0.02
CA ARG A 121 -9.28 2.31 0.85
C ARG A 121 -10.01 3.64 1.01
N GLU A 122 -10.54 4.20 -0.05
CA GLU A 122 -11.33 5.43 -0.02
C GLU A 122 -12.60 5.26 0.83
N LEU A 123 -13.32 4.16 0.67
CA LEU A 123 -14.49 3.81 1.48
C LEU A 123 -14.12 3.66 2.96
N THR A 124 -13.03 2.96 3.27
CA THR A 124 -12.54 2.81 4.65
C THR A 124 -12.19 4.17 5.25
N THR A 125 -11.50 5.03 4.49
CA THR A 125 -11.14 6.38 4.93
C THR A 125 -12.38 7.24 5.18
N MET A 126 -13.42 7.11 4.35
CA MET A 126 -14.68 7.83 4.50
C MET A 126 -15.44 7.36 5.75
N ILE A 127 -15.48 6.06 6.02
CA ILE A 127 -16.03 5.49 7.26
C ILE A 127 -15.28 6.03 8.48
N GLU A 128 -13.95 6.08 8.43
CA GLU A 128 -13.13 6.58 9.55
C GLU A 128 -13.38 8.07 9.81
N LYS A 129 -13.56 8.89 8.77
CA LYS A 129 -13.96 10.30 8.90
C LYS A 129 -15.34 10.49 9.51
N GLU A 130 -16.31 9.64 9.15
CA GLU A 130 -17.66 9.69 9.73
C GLU A 130 -17.66 9.22 11.19
N VAL A 131 -16.83 8.23 11.53
CA VAL A 131 -16.63 7.79 12.92
C VAL A 131 -16.00 8.90 13.77
N ASP A 132 -15.18 9.76 13.17
CA ASP A 132 -14.62 10.94 13.82
C ASP A 132 -15.65 12.06 14.08
N LEU A 133 -16.80 12.05 13.42
CA LEU A 133 -17.90 12.98 13.67
C LEU A 133 -18.88 12.44 14.73
N LEU A 134 -18.74 11.19 15.16
CA LEU A 134 -19.61 10.59 16.17
C LEU A 134 -19.25 11.04 17.60
N PRO A 135 -20.26 11.29 18.46
CA PRO A 135 -20.06 11.58 19.88
C PRO A 135 -19.22 10.51 20.60
N ASP A 136 -18.44 10.92 21.60
CA ASP A 136 -17.44 10.11 22.31
C ASP A 136 -17.93 8.74 22.81
N SER A 137 -19.22 8.64 23.13
CA SER A 137 -19.86 7.41 23.60
C SER A 137 -19.97 6.34 22.51
N VAL A 138 -20.16 6.71 21.24
CA VAL A 138 -20.35 5.77 20.11
C VAL A 138 -19.00 5.38 19.50
N ARG A 139 -18.06 6.32 19.42
CA ARG A 139 -16.68 6.09 18.96
C ARG A 139 -15.97 5.00 19.80
N LYS A 140 -16.11 5.05 21.13
CA LYS A 140 -15.50 4.06 22.04
C LYS A 140 -16.04 2.65 21.84
N VAL A 141 -17.30 2.49 21.44
CA VAL A 141 -17.90 1.18 21.16
C VAL A 141 -17.39 0.63 19.82
N PHE A 142 -17.27 1.48 18.80
CA PHE A 142 -16.73 1.09 17.49
C PHE A 142 -15.25 0.69 17.55
N LEU A 143 -14.42 1.46 18.27
CA LEU A 143 -13.00 1.13 18.47
C LEU A 143 -12.81 -0.18 19.23
N ARG A 144 -13.67 -0.47 20.23
CA ARG A 144 -13.66 -1.73 20.96
C ARG A 144 -14.06 -2.92 20.08
N SER A 145 -15.05 -2.77 19.19
CA SER A 145 -15.45 -3.88 18.30
C SER A 145 -14.37 -4.19 17.24
N LYS A 146 -13.67 -3.17 16.72
CA LYS A 146 -12.56 -3.34 15.77
C LYS A 146 -11.36 -4.06 16.41
N GLN A 147 -11.12 -3.90 17.71
CA GLN A 147 -10.07 -4.65 18.45
C GLN A 147 -10.45 -6.12 18.70
N THR A 148 -11.73 -6.43 18.91
CA THR A 148 -12.17 -7.82 19.18
C THR A 148 -12.03 -8.75 17.98
N ILE A 149 -12.12 -8.23 16.74
CA ILE A 149 -12.02 -9.04 15.51
C ILE A 149 -10.57 -9.48 15.21
N LYS A 150 -9.55 -8.84 15.81
CA LYS A 150 -8.14 -9.24 15.63
C LYS A 150 -7.66 -10.40 16.52
N GLN A 151 -8.54 -10.99 17.35
CA GLN A 151 -8.19 -12.06 18.29
C GLN A 151 -8.92 -13.39 18.06
N ILE A 152 -9.55 -13.57 16.90
CA ILE A 152 -10.13 -14.85 16.46
C ILE A 152 -9.51 -15.20 15.11
#